data_AF-B3DUZ7-F1
#
_entry.id   AF-B3DUZ7-F1
#
_cell.length_a   1.000
_cell.length_b   1.000
_cell.length_c   1.000
_cell.angle_alpha   90.00
_cell.angle_beta   90.00
_cell.angle_gamma   90.00
#
_symmetry.space_group_name_H-M   'P 1'
#
loop_
_entity.id
_entity.type
_entity.pdbx_description
1 polymer ?
#
loop_
_entity_poly.entity_id
_entity_poly.type
_entity_poly.pdbx_seq_one_letter_code
_entity_poly.pdbx_strand_id
1 'polypeptide(L)'
;MIDQKEKELIKESWKRIEPNKNEIGLLFYANLFKEEPTVSVLFQNPISSQSRKLMQVLGILVQGIDNLEGLIPTLQDLGRRHKQYGVVDSHYPLVGDCLLKSIQEYLGQGFTEEAKAAWTKVYGIAAQVMTAE
;
A
#
# COMPACT_ATOMS: atom_id res chain seq x y z
N MET A 1 11.66 7.64 -10.49
CA MET A 1 12.80 7.07 -9.74
C MET A 1 12.74 7.56 -8.30
N ILE A 2 12.84 6.67 -7.31
CA ILE A 2 12.89 7.02 -5.87
C ILE A 2 14.34 7.40 -5.51
N ASP A 3 14.55 8.57 -4.92
CA ASP A 3 15.88 9.04 -4.50
C ASP A 3 16.30 8.48 -3.13
N GLN A 4 17.54 8.74 -2.73
CA GLN A 4 18.11 8.19 -1.50
C GLN A 4 17.39 8.68 -0.23
N LYS A 5 16.99 9.95 -0.19
CA LYS A 5 16.27 10.53 0.96
C LYS A 5 14.88 9.94 1.08
N GLU A 6 14.16 9.78 -0.03
CA GLU A 6 12.86 9.13 -0.07
C GLU A 6 12.95 7.70 0.44
N LYS A 7 13.96 6.92 0.01
CA LYS A 7 14.21 5.55 0.49
C LYS A 7 14.42 5.50 2.00
N GLU A 8 15.20 6.43 2.55
CA GLU A 8 15.45 6.52 3.99
C GLU A 8 14.17 6.81 4.76
N LEU A 9 13.38 7.80 4.32
CA LEU A 9 12.09 8.15 4.93
C LEU A 9 11.12 6.96 4.93
N ILE A 10 11.06 6.21 3.84
CA ILE A 10 10.23 4.99 3.74
C ILE A 10 10.71 3.93 4.74
N LYS A 11 12.02 3.67 4.80
CA LYS A 11 12.59 2.68 5.73
C LYS A 11 12.38 3.09 7.19
N GLU A 12 12.55 4.37 7.52
CA GLU A 12 12.37 4.91 8.88
C GLU A 12 10.92 4.87 9.34
N SER A 13 9.98 5.31 8.49
CA SER A 13 8.56 5.20 8.78
C SER A 13 8.12 3.74 8.87
N TRP A 14 8.63 2.86 8.00
CA TRP A 14 8.35 1.42 8.07
C TRP A 14 8.79 0.79 9.39
N LYS A 15 9.94 1.15 9.94
CA LYS A 15 10.39 0.66 11.27
C LYS A 15 9.37 0.94 12.40
N ARG A 16 8.56 2.00 12.24
CA ARG A 16 7.50 2.35 13.19
C ARG A 16 6.17 1.67 12.88
N ILE A 17 5.91 1.39 11.61
CA ILE A 17 4.70 0.69 11.11
C ILE A 17 4.78 -0.82 11.41
N GLU A 18 5.93 -1.44 11.14
CA GLU A 18 6.08 -2.89 11.13
C GLU A 18 5.67 -3.61 12.43
N PRO A 19 6.01 -3.11 13.64
CA PRO A 19 5.61 -3.75 14.89
C PRO A 19 4.09 -3.85 15.07
N ASN A 20 3.34 -2.90 14.50
CA ASN A 20 1.89 -2.78 14.65
C ASN A 20 1.16 -2.95 13.32
N LYS A 21 1.81 -3.56 12.33
CA LYS A 21 1.32 -3.64 10.95
C LYS A 21 -0.09 -4.22 10.85
N ASN A 22 -0.42 -5.22 11.66
CA ASN A 22 -1.75 -5.84 11.63
C ASN A 22 -2.86 -4.86 12.02
N GLU A 23 -2.64 -4.03 13.04
CA GLU A 23 -3.59 -3.00 13.49
C GLU A 23 -3.75 -1.92 12.42
N ILE A 24 -2.64 -1.45 11.86
CA ILE A 24 -2.63 -0.45 10.78
C ILE A 24 -3.35 -0.97 9.54
N GLY A 25 -3.14 -2.23 9.16
CA GLY A 25 -3.83 -2.85 8.04
C GLY A 25 -5.34 -3.02 8.29
N LEU A 26 -5.76 -3.26 9.54
CA LEU A 26 -7.19 -3.26 9.89
C LEU A 26 -7.78 -1.84 9.82
N LEU A 27 -7.06 -0.84 10.31
CA LEU A 27 -7.44 0.58 10.19
C LEU A 27 -7.58 0.99 8.72
N PHE A 28 -6.68 0.54 7.86
CA PHE A 28 -6.79 0.71 6.41
C PHE A 28 -8.11 0.19 5.86
N TYR A 29 -8.49 -1.05 6.17
CA TYR A 29 -9.76 -1.60 5.67
C TYR A 29 -10.98 -0.90 6.25
N ALA A 30 -10.92 -0.48 7.52
CA ALA A 30 -11.97 0.34 8.13
C ALA A 30 -12.15 1.67 7.40
N ASN A 31 -11.05 2.35 7.05
CA ASN A 31 -11.08 3.60 6.30
C ASN A 31 -11.56 3.39 4.85
N LEU A 32 -11.08 2.34 4.17
CA LEU A 32 -11.48 2.00 2.81
C LEU A 32 -12.99 1.76 2.69
N PHE A 33 -13.56 0.95 3.59
CA PHE A 33 -14.99 0.63 3.54
C PHE A 33 -15.88 1.73 4.08
N LYS A 34 -15.32 2.67 4.86
CA LYS A 34 -16.02 3.89 5.22
C LYS A 34 -16.09 4.87 4.04
N GLU A 35 -15.01 5.00 3.29
CA GLU A 35 -14.91 5.90 2.14
C GLU A 35 -15.70 5.37 0.94
N GLU A 36 -15.56 4.09 0.63
CA GLU A 36 -16.27 3.43 -0.46
C GLU A 36 -16.79 2.05 0.00
N PRO A 37 -18.02 1.98 0.53
CA PRO A 37 -18.58 0.73 1.01
C PRO A 37 -18.73 -0.32 -0.09
N THR A 38 -18.89 0.09 -1.36
CA THR A 38 -19.18 -0.84 -2.45
C THR A 38 -17.99 -1.73 -2.80
N VAL A 39 -16.75 -1.30 -2.55
CA VAL A 39 -15.56 -2.13 -2.82
C VAL A 39 -15.41 -3.30 -1.86
N SER A 40 -16.15 -3.33 -0.75
CA SER A 40 -16.14 -4.45 0.21
C SER A 40 -16.45 -5.81 -0.43
N VAL A 41 -17.28 -5.83 -1.48
CA VAL A 41 -17.65 -7.04 -2.22
C VAL A 41 -16.46 -7.70 -2.95
N LEU A 42 -15.40 -6.94 -3.20
CA LEU A 42 -14.17 -7.44 -3.84
C LEU A 42 -13.31 -8.27 -2.87
N PHE A 43 -13.59 -8.21 -1.56
CA PHE A 43 -12.80 -8.86 -0.53
C PHE A 43 -13.53 -10.07 0.05
N GLN A 44 -13.31 -11.25 -0.54
CA GLN A 44 -13.97 -12.49 -0.14
C GLN A 44 -13.37 -13.17 1.10
N ASN A 45 -12.13 -12.82 1.47
CA ASN A 45 -11.44 -13.39 2.63
C ASN A 45 -11.74 -12.58 3.91
N PRO A 46 -11.62 -13.19 5.10
CA PRO A 46 -11.66 -12.43 6.35
C PRO A 46 -10.70 -11.24 6.33
N ILE A 47 -11.18 -10.07 6.71
CA ILE A 47 -10.43 -8.81 6.64
C ILE A 47 -9.12 -8.86 7.44
N SER A 48 -9.05 -9.63 8.52
CA SER A 48 -7.80 -9.85 9.25
C SER A 48 -6.74 -10.58 8.43
N SER A 49 -7.14 -11.57 7.61
CA SER A 49 -6.24 -12.27 6.69
C SER A 49 -5.80 -11.37 5.55
N GLN A 50 -6.75 -10.59 5.02
CA GLN A 50 -6.48 -9.65 3.95
C GLN A 50 -5.55 -8.50 4.39
N SER A 51 -5.74 -7.97 5.60
CA SER A 51 -4.84 -7.01 6.26
C SER A 51 -3.40 -7.54 6.34
N ARG A 52 -3.22 -8.78 6.80
CA ARG A 52 -1.88 -9.40 6.83
C ARG A 52 -1.23 -9.48 5.45
N LYS A 53 -1.99 -9.85 4.41
CA LYS A 53 -1.50 -9.91 3.03
C LYS A 53 -1.07 -8.54 2.52
N LEU A 54 -1.88 -7.51 2.75
CA LEU A 54 -1.54 -6.13 2.39
C LEU A 54 -0.21 -5.72 3.04
N MET A 55 -0.10 -5.88 4.36
CA MET A 55 1.11 -5.48 5.09
C MET A 55 2.34 -6.30 4.69
N GLN A 56 2.17 -7.56 4.31
CA GLN A 56 3.24 -8.37 3.75
C GLN A 56 3.74 -7.80 2.41
N VAL A 57 2.82 -7.43 1.51
CA VAL A 57 3.17 -6.81 0.21
C VAL A 57 3.88 -5.47 0.41
N LEU A 58 3.39 -4.62 1.33
CA LEU A 58 4.09 -3.37 1.68
C LEU A 58 5.49 -3.63 2.23
N GLY A 59 5.66 -4.65 3.08
CA GLY A 59 6.98 -5.04 3.57
C GLY A 59 7.93 -5.48 2.45
N ILE A 60 7.43 -6.23 1.46
CA ILE A 60 8.22 -6.61 0.28
C ILE A 60 8.64 -5.38 -0.54
N LEU A 61 7.72 -4.42 -0.74
CA LEU A 61 8.04 -3.16 -1.42
C LEU A 61 9.12 -2.36 -0.68
N VAL A 62 9.04 -2.27 0.65
CA VAL A 62 10.05 -1.58 1.47
C VAL A 62 11.39 -2.30 1.43
N GLN A 63 11.39 -3.64 1.52
CA GLN A 63 12.63 -4.44 1.43
C GLN A 63 13.28 -4.33 0.05
N GLY A 64 12.48 -4.25 -1.01
CA GLY A 64 12.94 -4.08 -2.39
C GLY A 64 13.11 -2.63 -2.83
N ILE A 65 13.02 -1.63 -1.94
CA ILE A 65 13.02 -0.21 -2.34
C ILE A 65 14.31 0.23 -3.05
N ASP A 66 15.42 -0.47 -2.79
CA ASP A 66 16.70 -0.25 -3.46
C ASP A 66 16.74 -0.82 -4.89
N ASN A 67 15.86 -1.77 -5.21
CA ASN A 67 15.74 -2.43 -6.51
C ASN A 67 14.26 -2.73 -6.85
N LEU A 68 13.46 -1.67 -7.03
CA LEU A 68 12.04 -1.82 -7.38
C LEU A 68 11.84 -2.50 -8.74
N GLU A 69 12.79 -2.36 -9.66
CA GLU A 69 12.76 -3.03 -10.97
C GLU A 69 12.70 -4.55 -10.84
N GLY A 70 13.41 -5.12 -9.87
CA GLY A 70 13.34 -6.54 -9.55
C GLY A 70 11.97 -7.01 -9.05
N LEU A 71 11.10 -6.10 -8.60
CA LEU A 71 9.73 -6.41 -8.16
C LEU A 71 8.70 -6.33 -9.29
N ILE A 72 9.06 -5.81 -10.47
CA ILE A 72 8.12 -5.62 -11.60
C ILE A 72 7.38 -6.92 -11.95
N PRO A 73 8.04 -8.08 -12.15
CA PRO A 73 7.33 -9.31 -12.51
C PRO A 73 6.30 -9.75 -11.46
N THR A 74 6.65 -9.58 -10.18
CA THR A 74 5.76 -9.89 -9.05
C THR A 74 4.56 -8.95 -9.00
N LEU A 75 4.77 -7.66 -9.26
CA LEU A 75 3.70 -6.66 -9.30
C LEU A 75 2.78 -6.86 -10.51
N GLN A 76 3.32 -7.19 -11.68
CA GLN A 76 2.50 -7.54 -12.84
C GLN A 76 1.64 -8.78 -12.58
N ASP A 77 2.20 -9.82 -11.94
CA ASP A 77 1.40 -10.99 -11.53
C ASP A 77 0.28 -10.62 -10.55
N LEU A 78 0.60 -9.79 -9.57
CA LEU A 78 -0.38 -9.27 -8.63
C LEU A 78 -1.47 -8.48 -9.36
N GLY A 79 -1.12 -7.63 -10.32
CA GLY A 79 -2.04 -6.86 -11.17
C GLY A 79 -2.99 -7.75 -11.97
N ARG A 80 -2.48 -8.80 -12.63
CA ARG A 80 -3.31 -9.79 -13.34
C ARG A 80 -4.33 -10.45 -12.42
N ARG A 81 -3.93 -10.79 -11.19
CA ARG A 81 -4.86 -11.34 -10.18
C ARG A 81 -5.89 -10.29 -9.72
N HIS A 82 -5.49 -9.03 -9.54
CA HIS A 82 -6.42 -7.94 -9.20
C HIS A 82 -7.50 -7.76 -10.27
N LYS A 83 -7.12 -7.84 -11.56
CA LYS A 83 -8.06 -7.82 -12.69
C LYS A 83 -9.05 -8.99 -12.63
N GLN A 84 -8.57 -10.20 -12.32
CA GLN A 84 -9.43 -11.38 -12.12
C GLN A 84 -10.40 -11.23 -10.93
N TYR A 85 -10.02 -10.44 -9.92
CA TYR A 85 -10.90 -10.14 -8.78
C TYR A 85 -11.92 -9.03 -9.07
N GLY A 86 -11.88 -8.42 -10.25
CA GLY A 86 -12.77 -7.31 -10.63
C GLY A 86 -12.27 -5.94 -10.16
N VAL A 87 -10.99 -5.80 -9.81
CA VAL A 87 -10.40 -4.49 -9.52
C VAL A 87 -10.22 -3.73 -10.84
N VAL A 88 -10.63 -2.46 -10.85
CA VAL A 88 -10.44 -1.54 -11.98
C VAL A 88 -9.49 -0.40 -11.60
N ASP A 89 -8.97 0.31 -12.59
CA ASP A 89 -7.98 1.38 -12.41
C ASP A 89 -8.45 2.48 -11.45
N SER A 90 -9.76 2.80 -11.46
CA SER A 90 -10.33 3.81 -10.56
C SER A 90 -10.29 3.43 -9.08
N HIS A 91 -10.07 2.16 -8.73
CA HIS A 91 -9.91 1.75 -7.33
C HIS A 91 -8.53 2.10 -6.76
N TYR A 92 -7.49 2.23 -7.59
CA TYR A 92 -6.13 2.45 -7.10
C TYR A 92 -5.95 3.81 -6.39
N PRO A 93 -6.41 4.95 -6.95
CA PRO A 93 -6.31 6.23 -6.22
C PRO A 93 -6.95 6.18 -4.83
N LEU A 94 -8.17 5.63 -4.73
CA LEU A 94 -8.89 5.45 -3.47
C LEU A 94 -8.09 4.60 -2.46
N VAL A 95 -7.50 3.49 -2.92
CA VAL A 95 -6.69 2.61 -2.08
C VAL A 95 -5.43 3.33 -1.60
N GLY A 96 -4.76 4.09 -2.46
CA GLY A 96 -3.59 4.90 -2.11
C GLY A 96 -3.91 5.93 -1.03
N ASP A 97 -5.00 6.69 -1.21
CA ASP A 97 -5.44 7.71 -0.27
C ASP A 97 -5.81 7.09 1.09
N CYS A 98 -6.57 5.99 1.09
CA CYS A 98 -6.93 5.29 2.33
C CYS A 98 -5.69 4.72 3.05
N LEU A 99 -4.70 4.21 2.30
CA LEU A 99 -3.45 3.70 2.88
C LEU A 99 -2.67 4.81 3.57
N LEU A 100 -2.43 5.93 2.87
CA LEU A 100 -1.69 7.06 3.40
C LEU A 100 -2.43 7.69 4.60
N LYS A 101 -3.76 7.78 4.55
CA LYS A 101 -4.60 8.23 5.66
C LYS A 101 -4.44 7.34 6.88
N SER A 102 -4.48 6.02 6.73
CA SER A 102 -4.31 5.10 7.87
C SER A 102 -2.92 5.14 8.47
N ILE A 103 -1.88 5.32 7.66
CA ILE A 103 -0.52 5.53 8.18
C ILE A 103 -0.44 6.88 8.94
N GLN A 104 -1.05 7.94 8.39
CA GLN A 104 -1.12 9.26 9.02
C GLN A 104 -1.87 9.24 10.36
N GLU A 105 -3.01 8.55 10.42
CA GLU A 105 -3.81 8.40 11.64
C GLU A 105 -3.05 7.63 12.71
N TYR A 106 -2.27 6.62 12.30
CA TYR A 106 -1.50 5.81 13.24
C TYR A 106 -0.24 6.51 13.76
N LEU A 107 0.57 7.08 12.86
CA LEU A 107 1.86 7.70 13.22
C LEU A 107 1.72 9.16 13.67
N GLY A 108 0.58 9.80 13.40
CA GLY A 108 0.35 11.22 13.71
C GLY A 108 1.45 12.11 13.13
N GLN A 109 1.98 13.02 13.94
CA GLN A 109 3.08 13.91 13.56
C GLN A 109 4.37 13.16 13.17
N GLY A 110 4.47 11.87 13.49
CA GLY A 110 5.59 11.01 13.08
C GLY A 110 5.57 10.63 11.60
N PHE A 111 4.48 10.89 10.87
CA PHE A 111 4.41 10.77 9.42
C PHE A 111 4.50 12.16 8.79
N THR A 112 5.72 12.58 8.49
CA THR A 112 5.96 13.92 7.92
C THR A 112 5.47 14.00 6.48
N GLU A 113 5.28 15.22 5.97
CA GLU A 113 4.86 15.44 4.58
C GLU A 113 5.86 14.84 3.57
N GLU A 114 7.16 14.87 3.86
CA GLU A 114 8.17 14.24 3.01
C GLU A 114 8.06 12.71 3.02
N ALA A 115 7.81 12.10 4.18
CA ALA A 115 7.57 10.66 4.27
C ALA A 115 6.30 10.27 3.51
N LYS A 116 5.23 11.06 3.67
CA LYS A 116 3.98 10.88 2.93
C LYS A 116 4.21 10.97 1.43
N ALA A 117 4.92 11.99 0.94
CA ALA A 117 5.24 12.13 -0.48
C ALA A 117 6.06 10.94 -1.01
N ALA A 118 7.04 10.46 -0.25
CA ALA A 118 7.82 9.28 -0.61
C ALA A 118 6.95 8.02 -0.73
N TRP A 119 6.05 7.79 0.23
CA TRP A 119 5.10 6.68 0.18
C TRP A 119 4.10 6.80 -0.99
N THR A 120 3.59 8.00 -1.27
CA THR A 120 2.73 8.27 -2.45
C THR A 120 3.44 7.84 -3.73
N LYS A 121 4.73 8.15 -3.86
CA LYS A 121 5.51 7.83 -5.05
C LYS A 121 5.75 6.33 -5.20
N VAL A 122 6.06 5.61 -4.12
CA VAL A 122 6.21 4.15 -4.14
C VAL A 122 4.89 3.46 -4.48
N TYR A 123 3.80 3.91 -3.86
CA TYR A 123 2.47 3.42 -4.17
C TYR A 123 2.13 3.64 -5.64
N GLY A 124 2.38 4.85 -6.16
CA GLY A 124 2.12 5.19 -7.56
C GLY A 124 2.89 4.33 -8.54
N ILE A 125 4.17 4.03 -8.27
CA ILE A 125 4.97 3.11 -9.09
C ILE A 125 4.36 1.71 -9.06
N ALA A 126 4.01 1.20 -7.88
CA ALA A 126 3.42 -0.13 -7.76
C ALA A 126 2.07 -0.23 -8.50
N ALA A 127 1.20 0.77 -8.30
CA ALA A 127 -0.08 0.88 -8.98
C ALA A 127 0.08 0.93 -10.51
N GLN A 128 1.01 1.76 -11.01
CA GLN A 128 1.29 1.86 -12.44
C GLN A 128 1.71 0.53 -13.05
N VAL A 129 2.57 -0.24 -12.36
CA VAL A 129 2.98 -1.57 -12.83
C VAL A 129 1.81 -2.55 -12.80
N MET A 130 0.96 -2.47 -11.78
CA MET A 130 -0.20 -3.36 -11.63
C MET A 130 -1.33 -3.09 -12.64
N THR A 131 -1.44 -1.86 -13.16
CA THR A 131 -2.46 -1.46 -14.14
C THR A 131 -1.97 -1.48 -15.58
N ALA A 132 -0.70 -1.80 -15.84
CA ALA A 132 -0.11 -1.77 -17.18
C ALA A 132 -0.58 -2.90 -18.14
N GLU A 133 -1.38 -3.86 -17.67
CA GLU A 133 -1.76 -5.11 -18.38
C GLU A 133 -3.27 -5.36 -18.47
#